data_AF-A0A1I6XMQ8-F1
#
_entry.id   AF-A0A1I6XMQ8-F1
#
_cell.length_a   1.000
_cell.length_b   1.000
_cell.length_c   1.000
_cell.angle_alpha   90.00
_cell.angle_beta   90.00
_cell.angle_gamma   90.00
#
_symmetry.space_group_name_H-M   'P 1'
#
loop_
_entity.id
_entity.type
_entity.pdbx_description
1 polymer ?
#
loop_
_entity_poly.entity_id
_entity_poly.type
_entity_poly.pdbx_seq_one_letter_code
_entity_poly.pdbx_strand_id
1 'polypeptide(L)'
;MHRRKIKFLSYLGLMITLVLFNWYFSDYAYLRGIISDHQLENPDDIYEFIINETPSTREKNTGSCLYCSPQYLLEENLALSCDEGAILIAHLSYLLGYESRLVDLIGTDGIAHHTLVEVHVDNTWQRYDYLFERKNSPYTTDVNFEFSHPSYRAFPKWYNKLIYNFYGLKYLAVKLRGARG
;
A
#
# COMPACT_ATOMS: atom_id res chain seq x y z
N MET A 1 2.18 -49.05 10.97
CA MET A 1 1.81 -48.16 9.85
C MET A 1 0.72 -47.13 10.20
N HIS A 2 -0.34 -47.50 10.92
CA HIS A 2 -1.51 -46.65 11.18
C HIS A 2 -1.19 -45.35 11.98
N ARG A 3 -0.39 -45.43 13.05
CA ARG A 3 0.04 -44.25 13.85
C ARG A 3 0.84 -43.21 13.06
N ARG A 4 1.63 -43.63 12.06
CA ARG A 4 2.39 -42.69 11.19
C ARG A 4 1.48 -41.93 10.23
N LYS A 5 0.44 -42.60 9.70
CA LYS A 5 -0.59 -41.97 8.86
C LYS A 5 -1.40 -40.93 9.64
N ILE A 6 -1.79 -41.25 10.87
CA ILE A 6 -2.51 -40.31 11.75
C ILE A 6 -1.66 -39.08 12.04
N LYS A 7 -0.39 -39.26 12.44
CA LYS A 7 0.53 -38.13 12.68
C LYS A 7 0.71 -37.25 11.42
N PHE A 8 0.90 -37.87 10.26
CA PHE A 8 1.03 -37.14 9.00
C PHE A 8 -0.22 -36.29 8.69
N LEU A 9 -1.41 -36.87 8.82
CA LEU A 9 -2.67 -36.15 8.60
C LEU A 9 -2.86 -35.02 9.62
N SER A 10 -2.49 -35.22 10.89
CA SER A 10 -2.52 -34.16 11.90
C SER A 10 -1.58 -33.00 11.57
N TYR A 11 -0.35 -33.28 11.13
CA TYR A 11 0.59 -32.23 10.71
C TYR A 11 0.12 -31.50 9.47
N LEU A 12 -0.42 -32.22 8.47
CA LEU A 12 -0.97 -31.61 7.28
C LEU A 12 -2.15 -30.71 7.61
N GLY A 13 -3.08 -31.18 8.45
CA GLY A 13 -4.21 -30.38 8.92
C GLY A 13 -3.76 -29.10 9.63
N LEU A 14 -2.79 -29.20 10.54
CA LEU A 14 -2.22 -28.03 11.23
C LEU A 14 -1.60 -27.04 10.24
N MET A 15 -0.84 -27.53 9.26
CA MET A 15 -0.22 -26.68 8.22
C MET A 15 -1.27 -25.95 7.39
N ILE A 16 -2.33 -26.65 6.96
CA ILE A 16 -3.43 -26.05 6.21
C ILE A 16 -4.11 -24.96 7.05
N THR A 17 -4.44 -25.25 8.32
CA THR A 17 -5.05 -24.27 9.22
C THR A 17 -4.17 -23.04 9.39
N LEU A 18 -2.85 -23.21 9.57
CA LEU A 18 -1.92 -22.08 9.70
C LEU A 18 -1.84 -21.24 8.42
N VAL A 19 -1.83 -21.87 7.25
CA VAL A 19 -1.82 -21.16 5.95
C VAL A 19 -3.12 -20.37 5.77
N LEU A 20 -4.27 -21.01 5.99
CA LEU A 20 -5.58 -20.36 5.87
C LEU A 20 -5.73 -19.21 6.86
N PHE A 21 -5.30 -19.40 8.10
CA PHE A 21 -5.30 -18.35 9.11
C PHE A 21 -4.42 -17.16 8.67
N ASN A 22 -3.21 -17.43 8.21
CA ASN A 22 -2.31 -16.36 7.74
C ASN A 22 -2.87 -15.61 6.54
N TRP A 23 -3.56 -16.31 5.64
CA TRP A 23 -4.19 -15.73 4.47
C TRP A 23 -5.41 -14.89 4.85
N TYR A 24 -6.29 -15.40 5.71
CA TYR A 24 -7.53 -14.72 6.09
C TYR A 24 -7.27 -13.37 6.79
N PHE A 25 -6.25 -13.29 7.64
CA PHE A 25 -5.86 -12.06 8.34
C PHE A 25 -4.78 -11.23 7.60
N SER A 26 -4.51 -11.57 6.34
CA SER A 26 -3.51 -10.87 5.53
C SER A 26 -4.06 -9.55 4.99
N ASP A 27 -3.17 -8.55 4.81
CA ASP A 27 -3.55 -7.30 4.14
C ASP A 27 -4.02 -7.58 2.71
N TYR A 28 -3.50 -8.65 2.08
CA TYR A 28 -3.96 -9.08 0.76
C TYR A 28 -5.45 -9.43 0.76
N ALA A 29 -5.91 -10.28 1.70
CA ALA A 29 -7.31 -10.67 1.78
C ALA A 29 -8.20 -9.47 2.13
N TYR A 30 -7.75 -8.62 3.05
CA TYR A 30 -8.45 -7.39 3.42
C TYR A 30 -8.65 -6.44 2.23
N LEU A 31 -7.57 -6.07 1.53
CA LEU A 31 -7.63 -5.16 0.38
C LEU A 31 -8.41 -5.76 -0.80
N ARG A 32 -8.35 -7.09 -1.00
CA ARG A 32 -9.20 -7.79 -1.97
C ARG A 32 -10.68 -7.70 -1.60
N GLY A 33 -11.00 -7.75 -0.31
CA GLY A 33 -12.34 -7.49 0.21
C GLY A 33 -12.81 -6.09 -0.18
N ILE A 34 -12.00 -5.06 0.09
CA ILE A 34 -12.30 -3.67 -0.31
C ILE A 34 -12.56 -3.54 -1.81
N ILE A 35 -11.69 -4.10 -2.65
CA ILE A 35 -11.88 -4.06 -4.11
C ILE A 35 -13.22 -4.67 -4.52
N SER A 36 -13.59 -5.81 -3.92
CA SER A 36 -14.84 -6.51 -4.21
C SER A 36 -16.07 -5.75 -3.69
N ASP A 37 -16.02 -5.28 -2.45
CA ASP A 37 -17.15 -4.66 -1.76
C ASP A 37 -17.48 -3.29 -2.35
N HIS A 38 -16.46 -2.54 -2.77
CA HIS A 38 -16.60 -1.22 -3.40
C HIS A 38 -16.59 -1.27 -4.94
N GLN A 39 -16.50 -2.47 -5.53
CA GLN A 39 -16.51 -2.67 -6.99
C GLN A 39 -15.45 -1.82 -7.71
N LEU A 40 -14.22 -1.80 -7.19
CA LEU A 40 -13.13 -1.04 -7.78
C LEU A 40 -12.58 -1.79 -9.01
N GLU A 41 -12.67 -1.20 -10.20
CA GLU A 41 -12.32 -1.87 -11.45
C GLU A 41 -11.05 -1.29 -12.09
N ASN A 42 -10.72 -0.04 -11.79
CA ASN A 42 -9.58 0.64 -12.39
C ASN A 42 -8.85 1.59 -11.39
N PRO A 43 -7.68 2.14 -11.74
CA PRO A 43 -6.91 3.02 -10.87
C PRO A 43 -7.59 4.34 -10.52
N ASP A 44 -8.49 4.85 -11.38
CA ASP A 44 -9.28 6.04 -11.09
C ASP A 44 -10.30 5.77 -9.98
N ASP A 45 -10.98 4.62 -10.00
CA ASP A 45 -11.92 4.21 -8.93
C ASP A 45 -11.19 4.09 -7.59
N ILE A 46 -10.00 3.47 -7.61
CA ILE A 46 -9.14 3.32 -6.42
C ILE A 46 -8.77 4.68 -5.85
N TYR A 47 -8.35 5.59 -6.72
CA TYR A 47 -7.92 6.92 -6.32
C TYR A 47 -9.08 7.69 -5.66
N GLU A 48 -10.26 7.65 -6.26
CA GLU A 48 -11.45 8.29 -5.73
C GLU A 48 -11.89 7.66 -4.41
N PHE A 49 -11.85 6.34 -4.30
CA PHE A 49 -12.10 5.62 -3.06
C PHE A 49 -11.17 6.09 -1.94
N ILE A 50 -9.85 6.12 -2.17
CA ILE A 50 -8.89 6.49 -1.14
C ILE A 50 -9.08 7.94 -0.67
N ILE A 51 -9.33 8.88 -1.58
CA ILE A 51 -9.59 10.28 -1.21
C ILE A 51 -10.87 10.42 -0.38
N ASN A 52 -11.91 9.66 -0.72
CA ASN A 52 -13.19 9.74 -0.01
C ASN A 52 -13.14 9.10 1.37
N GLU A 53 -12.36 8.02 1.52
CA GLU A 53 -12.31 7.25 2.78
C GLU A 53 -11.26 7.77 3.77
N THR A 54 -10.25 8.51 3.30
CA THR A 54 -9.15 8.95 4.17
C THR A 54 -8.90 10.45 4.03
N PRO A 55 -8.87 11.22 5.14
CA PRO A 55 -8.51 12.62 5.09
C PRO A 55 -7.02 12.80 4.74
N SER A 56 -6.67 13.80 3.93
CA SER A 56 -5.28 14.14 3.65
C SER A 56 -4.72 15.12 4.69
N THR A 57 -3.43 15.02 5.02
CA THR A 57 -2.72 16.01 5.85
C THR A 57 -1.36 16.38 5.28
N ARG A 58 -1.05 17.68 5.28
CA ARG A 58 0.29 18.21 4.95
C ARG A 58 1.27 18.04 6.10
N GLU A 59 0.77 18.09 7.33
CA GLU A 59 1.61 17.86 8.49
C GLU A 59 1.86 16.36 8.59
N LYS A 60 3.14 15.96 8.65
CA LYS A 60 3.50 14.70 9.29
C LYS A 60 2.97 14.79 10.71
N ASN A 61 1.76 14.30 10.94
CA ASN A 61 1.30 14.07 12.29
C ASN A 61 2.40 13.28 12.99
N THR A 62 2.63 13.59 14.26
CA THR A 62 3.67 12.99 15.12
C THR A 62 3.57 11.46 15.27
N GLY A 63 2.65 10.81 14.53
CA GLY A 63 2.49 9.38 14.34
C GLY A 63 2.61 8.88 12.89
N SER A 64 3.25 9.63 11.95
CA SER A 64 3.48 9.15 10.57
C SER A 64 4.11 7.76 10.61
N CYS A 65 3.40 6.77 10.09
CA CYS A 65 3.77 5.39 10.29
C CYS A 65 4.37 4.84 9.01
N LEU A 66 5.66 5.15 8.82
CA LEU A 66 6.48 4.77 7.66
C LEU A 66 6.46 3.26 7.33
N TYR A 67 5.91 2.44 8.22
CA TYR A 67 5.86 0.97 8.13
C TYR A 67 4.49 0.38 8.47
N CYS A 68 3.43 1.19 8.52
CA CYS A 68 2.10 0.67 8.81
C CYS A 68 1.57 -0.20 7.66
N SER A 69 0.75 -1.19 8.01
CA SER A 69 0.05 -2.01 7.04
C SER A 69 -1.02 -1.17 6.32
N PRO A 70 -1.33 -1.48 5.05
CA PRO A 70 -2.49 -0.90 4.37
C PRO A 70 -3.79 -1.04 5.17
N GLN A 71 -3.99 -2.18 5.84
CA GLN A 71 -5.14 -2.41 6.72
C GLN A 71 -5.19 -1.38 7.86
N TYR A 72 -4.08 -1.17 8.57
CA TYR A 72 -4.03 -0.20 9.67
C TYR A 72 -4.30 1.23 9.20
N LEU A 73 -3.75 1.62 8.05
CA LEU A 73 -3.95 2.96 7.49
C LEU A 73 -5.44 3.24 7.16
N LEU A 74 -6.19 2.22 6.74
CA LEU A 74 -7.60 2.33 6.38
C LEU A 74 -8.54 2.18 7.59
N GLU A 75 -8.26 1.27 8.52
CA GLU A 75 -9.14 1.02 9.69
C GLU A 75 -9.11 2.15 10.73
N GLU A 76 -7.95 2.78 10.94
CA GLU A 76 -7.79 3.81 11.97
C GLU A 76 -8.26 5.20 11.51
N ASN A 77 -8.72 5.33 10.26
CA ASN A 77 -9.18 6.58 9.64
C ASN A 77 -8.22 7.76 9.92
N LEU A 78 -6.92 7.49 9.80
CA LEU A 78 -5.88 8.46 10.08
C LEU A 78 -5.81 9.46 8.94
N ALA A 79 -5.52 10.73 9.28
CA ALA A 79 -5.10 11.67 8.25
C ALA A 79 -3.77 11.19 7.66
N LEU A 80 -3.78 10.82 6.38
CA LEU A 80 -2.63 10.21 5.72
C LEU A 80 -1.70 11.28 5.15
N SER A 81 -0.40 11.01 5.23
CA SER A 81 0.62 11.74 4.47
C SER A 81 0.58 11.40 2.97
N CYS A 82 1.25 12.21 2.16
CA CYS A 82 1.35 11.97 0.71
C CYS A 82 1.95 10.59 0.37
N ASP A 83 2.96 10.14 1.12
CA ASP A 83 3.59 8.83 0.91
C ASP A 83 2.64 7.68 1.27
N GLU A 84 1.91 7.79 2.39
CA GLU A 84 0.95 6.76 2.83
C GLU A 84 -0.23 6.62 1.85
N GLY A 85 -0.82 7.73 1.41
CA GLY A 85 -1.89 7.71 0.41
C GLY A 85 -1.42 7.16 -0.94
N ALA A 86 -0.25 7.60 -1.43
CA ALA A 86 0.36 7.08 -2.65
C ALA A 86 0.63 5.57 -2.57
N ILE A 87 1.09 5.08 -1.41
CA ILE A 87 1.30 3.66 -1.14
C ILE A 87 -0.02 2.88 -1.20
N LEU A 88 -1.11 3.36 -0.59
CA LEU A 88 -2.41 2.68 -0.65
C LEU A 88 -2.93 2.55 -2.09
N ILE A 89 -2.89 3.64 -2.85
CA ILE A 89 -3.27 3.64 -4.27
C ILE A 89 -2.42 2.64 -5.06
N ALA A 90 -1.10 2.65 -4.84
CA ALA A 90 -0.19 1.73 -5.52
C ALA A 90 -0.49 0.25 -5.20
N HIS A 91 -0.89 -0.07 -3.97
CA HIS A 91 -1.27 -1.42 -3.57
C HIS A 91 -2.54 -1.92 -4.23
N LEU A 92 -3.61 -1.14 -4.13
CA LEU A 92 -4.89 -1.51 -4.71
C LEU A 92 -4.75 -1.64 -6.23
N SER A 93 -4.00 -0.72 -6.87
CA SER A 93 -3.74 -0.77 -8.32
C SER A 93 -2.97 -2.04 -8.70
N TYR A 94 -1.98 -2.42 -7.89
CA TYR A 94 -1.26 -3.67 -8.08
C TYR A 94 -2.17 -4.91 -7.94
N LEU A 95 -3.13 -4.91 -7.02
CA LEU A 95 -4.08 -6.01 -6.85
C LEU A 95 -5.04 -6.16 -8.04
N LEU A 96 -5.35 -5.06 -8.74
CA LEU A 96 -6.06 -5.07 -10.01
C LEU A 96 -5.17 -5.47 -11.21
N GLY A 97 -3.85 -5.64 -10.99
CA GLY A 97 -2.91 -6.11 -12.01
C GLY A 97 -2.16 -4.99 -12.74
N TYR A 98 -2.29 -3.74 -12.29
CA TYR A 98 -1.57 -2.62 -12.88
C TYR A 98 -0.14 -2.53 -12.34
N GLU A 99 0.80 -2.13 -13.20
CA GLU A 99 2.14 -1.74 -12.78
C GLU A 99 2.09 -0.36 -12.14
N SER A 100 2.75 -0.18 -11.00
CA SER A 100 2.80 1.09 -10.29
C SER A 100 4.22 1.47 -9.87
N ARG A 101 4.44 2.76 -9.61
CA ARG A 101 5.67 3.29 -9.04
C ARG A 101 5.37 4.51 -8.19
N LEU A 102 6.15 4.70 -7.14
CA LEU A 102 6.12 5.94 -6.36
C LEU A 102 7.07 6.94 -7.01
N VAL A 103 6.70 8.22 -6.98
CA VAL A 103 7.49 9.32 -7.52
C VAL A 103 7.75 10.32 -6.42
N ASP A 104 8.99 10.41 -5.97
CA ASP A 104 9.42 11.39 -4.99
C ASP A 104 9.82 12.67 -5.73
N LEU A 105 9.19 13.79 -5.38
CA LEU A 105 9.50 15.10 -5.95
C LEU A 105 10.64 15.72 -5.14
N ILE A 106 11.81 15.81 -5.76
CA ILE A 106 13.04 16.28 -5.13
C ILE A 106 13.18 17.79 -5.32
N GLY A 107 13.44 18.50 -4.23
CA GLY A 107 13.72 19.93 -4.23
C GLY A 107 15.14 20.26 -4.67
N THR A 108 15.44 21.54 -4.88
CA THR A 108 16.80 22.03 -5.15
C THR A 108 17.78 21.78 -3.99
N ASP A 109 17.26 21.56 -2.79
CA ASP A 109 18.00 21.13 -1.60
C ASP A 109 18.35 19.62 -1.58
N GLY A 110 17.91 18.86 -2.59
CA GLY A 110 18.15 17.42 -2.70
C GLY A 110 17.27 16.57 -1.79
N ILE A 111 16.26 17.16 -1.14
CA ILE A 111 15.33 16.46 -0.23
C ILE A 111 14.04 16.11 -0.97
N ALA A 112 13.46 14.95 -0.67
CA ALA A 112 12.12 14.57 -1.11
C ALA A 112 11.06 15.29 -0.24
N HIS A 113 10.31 16.19 -0.85
CA HIS A 113 9.30 17.02 -0.15
C HIS A 113 7.87 16.52 -0.36
N HIS A 114 7.63 15.74 -1.42
CA HIS A 114 6.31 15.21 -1.76
C HIS A 114 6.45 13.88 -2.48
N THR A 115 5.48 12.98 -2.29
CA THR A 115 5.40 11.69 -2.97
C THR A 115 4.08 11.58 -3.71
N LEU A 116 4.16 11.13 -4.96
CA LEU A 116 3.04 10.79 -5.82
C LEU A 116 3.08 9.29 -6.16
N VAL A 117 2.01 8.79 -6.77
CA VAL A 117 2.03 7.48 -7.42
C VAL A 117 1.75 7.64 -8.91
N GLU A 118 2.46 6.86 -9.72
CA GLU A 118 2.14 6.66 -11.12
C GLU A 118 1.74 5.20 -11.36
N VAL A 119 0.70 5.00 -12.16
CA VAL A 119 0.15 3.70 -12.53
C VAL A 119 0.14 3.58 -14.05
N HIS A 120 0.59 2.45 -14.57
CA HIS A 120 0.68 2.21 -16.00
C HIS A 120 -0.65 1.69 -16.56
N VAL A 121 -1.35 2.53 -17.32
CA VAL A 121 -2.68 2.28 -17.91
C VAL A 121 -2.60 2.56 -19.42
N ASP A 122 -3.02 1.61 -20.25
CA ASP A 122 -3.08 1.74 -21.71
C ASP A 122 -1.79 2.28 -22.37
N ASN A 123 -0.63 1.74 -21.97
CA ASN A 123 0.71 2.15 -22.42
C ASN A 123 1.13 3.58 -22.00
N THR A 124 0.45 4.16 -21.02
CA THR A 124 0.77 5.49 -20.48
C THR A 124 0.89 5.44 -18.96
N TRP A 125 1.76 6.27 -18.40
CA TRP A 125 1.83 6.46 -16.96
C TRP A 125 0.84 7.53 -16.55
N GLN A 126 -0.22 7.12 -15.85
CA GLN A 126 -1.18 8.02 -15.21
C GLN A 126 -0.67 8.38 -13.82
N ARG A 127 -0.79 9.65 -13.44
CA ARG A 127 -0.27 10.19 -12.18
C ARG A 127 -1.39 10.55 -11.24
N TYR A 128 -1.21 10.22 -9.97
CA TYR A 128 -2.17 10.50 -8.92
C TYR A 128 -1.47 11.20 -7.75
N ASP A 129 -2.00 12.37 -7.39
CA ASP A 129 -1.59 13.15 -6.23
C ASP A 129 -2.68 13.06 -5.16
N TYR A 130 -2.43 12.23 -4.16
CA TYR A 130 -3.35 12.07 -3.03
C TYR A 130 -3.49 13.35 -2.20
N LEU A 131 -2.39 14.08 -1.95
CA LEU A 131 -2.39 15.21 -1.01
C LEU A 131 -3.10 16.43 -1.58
N PHE A 132 -2.95 16.67 -2.88
CA PHE A 132 -3.57 17.80 -3.55
C PHE A 132 -4.83 17.42 -4.33
N GLU A 133 -5.22 16.14 -4.29
CA GLU A 133 -6.40 15.59 -4.94
C GLU A 133 -6.41 15.87 -6.46
N ARG A 134 -5.28 15.62 -7.14
CA ARG A 134 -5.14 15.82 -8.59
C ARG A 134 -4.75 14.57 -9.36
N LYS A 135 -5.21 14.49 -10.60
CA LYS A 135 -4.86 13.45 -11.59
C LYS A 135 -4.09 14.07 -12.76
N ASN A 136 -3.02 13.40 -13.22
CA ASN A 136 -2.24 13.74 -14.43
C ASN A 136 -1.70 15.18 -14.50
N SER A 137 -1.60 15.88 -13.36
CA SER A 137 -1.02 17.21 -13.27
C SER A 137 0.49 17.19 -13.50
N PRO A 138 1.09 18.22 -14.11
CA PRO A 138 2.54 18.37 -14.19
C PRO A 138 3.22 18.40 -12.81
N TYR A 139 4.43 17.83 -12.68
CA TYR A 139 5.16 17.82 -11.39
C TYR A 139 5.34 19.22 -10.77
N THR A 140 5.44 20.26 -11.59
CA THR A 140 5.65 21.65 -11.15
C THR A 140 4.41 22.30 -10.55
N THR A 141 3.21 21.80 -10.86
CA THR A 141 1.96 22.34 -10.28
C THR A 141 1.64 21.75 -8.91
N ASP A 142 2.33 20.68 -8.53
CA ASP A 142 1.97 19.82 -7.39
C ASP A 142 2.78 20.16 -6.13
N VAL A 143 3.51 21.29 -6.14
CA VAL A 143 4.48 21.61 -5.09
C VAL A 143 4.60 23.11 -4.82
N ASN A 144 4.76 23.48 -3.54
CA ASN A 144 5.05 24.85 -3.09
C ASN A 144 6.56 25.06 -2.81
N PHE A 145 7.42 24.27 -3.43
CA PHE A 145 8.88 24.35 -3.30
C PHE A 145 9.55 24.42 -4.67
N GLU A 146 10.82 24.83 -4.68
CA GLU A 146 11.62 24.82 -5.91
C GLU A 146 11.92 23.39 -6.34
N PHE A 147 11.09 22.89 -7.26
CA PHE A 147 11.24 21.57 -7.85
C PHE A 147 12.53 21.46 -8.67
N SER A 148 13.27 20.37 -8.46
CA SER A 148 14.47 20.04 -9.22
C SER A 148 14.19 18.94 -10.24
N HIS A 149 13.82 17.75 -9.78
CA HIS A 149 13.61 16.58 -10.63
C HIS A 149 12.80 15.49 -9.89
N PRO A 150 12.12 14.57 -10.61
CA PRO A 150 11.47 13.44 -10.00
C PRO A 150 12.48 12.30 -9.74
N SER A 151 12.26 11.54 -8.67
CA SER A 151 12.95 10.29 -8.37
C SER A 151 11.94 9.14 -8.33
N TYR A 152 12.23 8.04 -9.03
CA TYR A 152 11.29 6.94 -9.21
C TYR A 152 11.63 5.76 -8.30
N ARG A 153 10.65 5.29 -7.53
CA ARG A 153 10.75 4.08 -6.68
C ARG A 153 9.79 3.01 -7.20
N ALA A 154 10.34 1.89 -7.66
CA ALA A 154 9.53 0.73 -8.04
C ALA A 154 8.69 0.22 -6.86
N PHE A 155 7.40 -0.05 -7.11
CA PHE A 155 6.45 -0.48 -6.09
C PHE A 155 5.37 -1.43 -6.67
N PRO A 156 4.85 -2.41 -5.91
CA PRO A 156 5.40 -2.92 -4.66
C PRO A 156 6.68 -3.74 -4.91
N LYS A 157 7.65 -3.61 -3.99
CA LYS A 157 8.85 -4.46 -3.98
C LYS A 157 8.50 -5.90 -3.61
N TRP A 158 9.34 -6.87 -3.98
CA TRP A 158 9.08 -8.30 -3.72
C TRP A 158 8.84 -8.61 -2.23
N TYR A 159 9.55 -7.94 -1.33
CA TYR A 159 9.39 -8.14 0.11
C TYR A 159 8.08 -7.54 0.64
N ASN A 160 7.56 -6.48 0.01
CA ASN A 160 6.24 -5.95 0.32
C ASN A 160 5.18 -7.02 0.03
N LYS A 161 5.29 -7.70 -1.13
CA LYS A 161 4.41 -8.82 -1.50
C LYS A 161 4.41 -9.92 -0.44
N LEU A 162 5.57 -10.30 0.10
CA LEU A 162 5.65 -11.33 1.14
C LEU A 162 5.01 -10.88 2.45
N ILE A 163 5.27 -9.65 2.88
CA ILE A 163 4.72 -9.11 4.13
C ILE A 163 3.19 -9.03 4.06
N TYR A 164 2.61 -8.60 2.93
CA TYR A 164 1.16 -8.48 2.80
C TYR A 164 0.40 -9.79 2.69
N ASN A 165 1.04 -10.85 2.18
CA ASN A 165 0.38 -12.15 2.01
C ASN A 165 0.42 -13.01 3.28
N PHE A 166 1.27 -12.68 4.26
CA PHE A 166 1.47 -13.50 5.45
C PHE A 166 1.34 -12.69 6.72
N TYR A 167 0.18 -12.78 7.38
CA TYR A 167 -0.10 -12.08 8.64
C TYR A 167 0.99 -12.29 9.70
N GLY A 168 1.52 -13.50 9.87
CA GLY A 168 2.59 -13.78 10.84
C GLY A 168 3.90 -13.04 10.53
N LEU A 169 4.26 -12.89 9.25
CA LEU A 169 5.44 -12.12 8.84
C LEU A 169 5.19 -10.61 9.00
N LYS A 170 3.97 -10.14 8.69
CA LYS A 170 3.51 -8.77 8.99
C LYS A 170 3.65 -8.47 10.48
N TYR A 171 3.03 -9.28 11.33
CA TYR A 171 3.07 -9.13 12.78
C TYR A 171 4.50 -9.07 13.32
N LEU A 172 5.37 -9.96 12.84
CA LEU A 172 6.78 -9.94 13.23
C LEU A 172 7.51 -8.67 12.74
N ALA A 173 7.30 -8.27 11.49
CA ALA A 173 7.93 -7.09 10.90
C ALA A 173 7.50 -5.79 11.61
N VAL A 174 6.20 -5.65 11.89
CA VAL A 174 5.64 -4.51 12.66
C VAL A 174 6.26 -4.47 14.05
N LYS A 175 6.27 -5.60 14.76
CA LYS A 175 6.82 -5.70 16.12
C LYS A 175 8.32 -5.41 16.18
N LEU A 176 9.11 -5.92 15.24
CA LEU A 176 10.56 -5.65 15.17
C LEU A 176 10.88 -4.20 14.86
N ARG A 177 10.02 -3.51 14.08
CA ARG A 177 10.20 -2.10 13.72
C ARG A 177 9.66 -1.13 14.78
N GLY A 178 9.01 -1.64 15.83
CA GLY A 178 8.28 -0.80 16.80
C GLY A 178 7.13 -0.01 16.16
N ALA A 179 6.64 -0.48 15.00
CA ALA A 179 5.52 0.13 14.31
C ALA A 179 4.19 -0.33 14.93
N ARG A 180 3.12 0.41 14.65
CA ARG A 180 1.74 -0.04 14.94
C ARG A 180 1.22 -0.82 13.73
N GLY A 181 0.37 -1.82 13.96
CA GLY A 181 -0.22 -2.63 12.89
C GLY A 181 -0.94 -3.85 13.41
#